data_AF-A0A8E0IFJ6-F1
#
_entry.id   AF-A0A8E0IFJ6-F1
#
_cell.length_a   1.000
_cell.length_b   1.000
_cell.length_c   1.000
_cell.angle_alpha   90.00
_cell.angle_beta   90.00
_cell.angle_gamma   90.00
#
_symmetry.space_group_name_H-M   'P 1'
#
loop_
_entity.id
_entity.type
_entity.pdbx_description
1 polymer ?
#
loop_
_entity_poly.entity_id
_entity_poly.type
_entity_poly.pdbx_seq_one_letter_code
_entity_poly.pdbx_strand_id
1 'polypeptide(L)'
;VVSDVPNQKGAYIDWSSLPSGSKGIQKALELQSQGLSLTKNKVLTLQDNLDSLIPGLMGLLLTLFCMWLLKKKVSPIVIILGLFVVGVVFHVVGLM
;
A
#
# COMPACT_ATOMS: atom_id res chain seq x y z
N VAL A 1 -2.00 -7.44 6.67
CA VAL A 1 -0.55 -7.46 7.03
C VAL A 1 -0.07 -8.88 6.89
N VAL A 2 0.80 -9.18 5.92
CA VAL A 2 1.26 -10.57 5.68
C VAL A 2 2.74 -10.75 6.00
N SER A 3 3.50 -9.66 6.15
CA SER A 3 4.85 -9.71 6.70
C SER A 3 5.28 -8.34 7.24
N ASP A 4 5.66 -8.31 8.52
CA ASP A 4 6.43 -7.22 9.11
C ASP A 4 7.91 -7.52 8.90
N VAL A 5 8.57 -6.79 8.01
CA VAL A 5 10.02 -6.88 7.85
C VAL A 5 10.66 -5.85 8.78
N PRO A 6 11.54 -6.25 9.71
CA PRO A 6 12.26 -5.31 10.55
C PRO A 6 13.17 -4.46 9.67
N ASN A 7 12.98 -3.14 9.71
CA ASN A 7 13.81 -2.23 8.93
C ASN A 7 15.27 -2.31 9.42
N GLN A 8 16.24 -2.26 8.50
CA GLN A 8 17.67 -2.42 8.82
C GLN A 8 18.11 -1.42 9.90
N LYS A 9 19.00 -1.84 10.80
CA LYS A 9 19.48 -1.02 11.94
C LYS A 9 20.11 0.28 11.40
N GLY A 10 19.43 1.41 11.59
CA GLY A 10 19.81 2.71 11.03
C GLY A 10 18.86 3.30 9.97
N ALA A 11 17.82 2.57 9.55
CA ALA A 11 16.80 3.04 8.59
C ALA A 11 15.52 3.61 9.25
N TYR A 12 15.49 3.68 10.59
CA TYR A 12 14.40 4.22 11.39
C TYR A 12 14.91 5.16 12.48
N ILE A 13 14.07 6.13 12.87
CA ILE A 13 14.40 7.10 13.92
C ILE A 13 14.40 6.40 15.29
N ASP A 14 15.54 6.43 15.96
CA ASP A 14 15.71 5.85 17.29
C ASP A 14 15.26 6.87 18.36
N TRP A 15 13.96 6.85 18.66
CA TRP A 15 13.30 7.80 19.57
C TRP A 15 13.87 7.81 20.99
N SER A 16 14.55 6.74 21.42
CA SER A 16 15.27 6.69 22.70
C SER A 16 16.58 7.47 22.73
N SER A 17 17.18 7.78 21.58
CA SER A 17 18.44 8.54 21.49
C SER A 17 18.23 10.04 21.21
N LEU A 18 16.98 10.50 21.08
CA LEU A 18 16.64 11.89 20.79
C LEU A 18 16.49 12.74 22.07
N PRO A 19 17.00 13.98 22.09
CA PRO A 19 16.87 14.88 23.24
C PRO A 19 15.40 15.26 23.48
N SER A 20 14.94 15.20 24.72
CA SER A 20 13.55 15.50 25.09
C SER A 20 13.18 16.96 24.80
N GLY A 21 11.96 17.19 24.27
CA GLY A 21 11.43 18.53 23.96
C GLY A 21 11.50 18.90 22.47
N SER A 22 11.35 20.19 22.15
CA SER A 22 11.24 20.70 20.77
C SER A 22 12.45 20.39 19.88
N LYS A 23 13.65 20.26 20.47
CA LYS A 23 14.89 19.88 19.76
C LYS A 23 14.88 18.42 19.27
N GLY A 24 14.24 17.51 19.99
CA GLY A 24 14.08 16.11 19.57
C GLY A 24 13.14 15.98 18.38
N ILE A 25 12.06 16.76 18.38
CA ILE A 25 11.09 16.81 17.29
C ILE A 25 11.74 17.41 16.02
N GLN A 26 12.53 18.48 16.16
CA GLN A 26 13.25 19.07 15.03
C GLN A 26 14.24 18.09 14.39
N LYS A 27 15.01 17.37 15.22
CA LYS A 27 15.97 16.38 14.75
C LYS A 27 15.28 15.15 14.15
N ALA A 28 14.11 14.76 14.65
CA ALA A 28 13.29 13.72 14.05
C ALA A 28 12.73 14.12 12.67
N LEU A 29 12.28 15.36 12.49
CA LEU A 29 11.85 15.86 11.16
C LEU A 29 13.03 15.94 10.18
N GLU A 30 14.20 16.34 10.63
CA GLU A 30 15.41 16.39 9.80
C GLU A 30 15.85 14.98 9.35
N LEU A 31 15.83 14.01 10.26
CA LEU A 31 16.10 12.60 9.96
C LEU A 31 15.03 11.99 9.04
N GLN A 32 13.75 12.35 9.21
CA GLN A 32 12.69 11.96 8.28
C GLN A 32 12.92 12.56 6.88
N SER A 33 13.33 13.83 6.80
CA SER A 33 13.68 14.49 5.53
C SER A 33 14.87 13.84 4.84
N GLN A 34 15.76 13.19 5.58
CA GLN A 34 16.89 12.40 5.06
C GLN A 34 16.48 10.99 4.60
N GLY A 35 15.18 10.67 4.62
CA GLY A 35 14.64 9.40 4.14
C GLY A 35 14.52 8.31 5.21
N LEU A 36 14.73 8.63 6.49
CA LEU A 36 14.55 7.67 7.58
C LEU A 36 13.08 7.51 7.95
N SER A 37 12.67 6.26 8.16
CA SER A 37 11.28 5.94 8.53
C SER A 37 11.00 6.31 9.99
N LEU A 38 9.86 6.95 10.25
CA LEU A 38 9.40 7.27 11.61
C LEU A 38 9.01 6.00 12.41
N THR A 39 8.75 4.90 11.71
CA THR A 39 8.29 3.61 12.26
C THR A 39 9.24 2.49 11.85
N LYS A 40 9.61 1.65 12.82
CA LYS A 40 10.56 0.54 12.66
C LYS A 40 10.09 -0.57 11.72
N ASN A 41 8.78 -0.69 11.50
CA ASN A 41 8.19 -1.67 10.61
C ASN A 41 7.66 -0.97 9.36
N LYS A 42 8.14 -1.42 8.20
CA LYS A 42 7.51 -1.13 6.92
C LYS A 42 6.45 -2.20 6.72
N VAL A 43 5.18 -1.82 6.84
CA VAL A 43 4.08 -2.71 6.46
C VAL A 43 4.17 -2.89 4.96
N LEU A 44 4.66 -4.04 4.51
CA LEU A 44 4.62 -4.42 3.11
C LEU A 44 3.29 -5.11 2.88
N THR A 45 2.44 -4.48 2.07
CA THR A 45 1.23 -5.15 1.62
C THR A 45 1.60 -6.19 0.54
N LEU A 46 0.71 -7.15 0.30
CA LEU A 46 0.92 -8.11 -0.80
C LEU A 46 0.98 -7.40 -2.15
N GLN A 47 0.28 -6.28 -2.30
CA GLN A 47 0.36 -5.41 -3.48
C GLN A 47 1.73 -4.76 -3.59
N ASP A 48 2.30 -4.21 -2.52
CA ASP A 48 3.63 -3.58 -2.56
C ASP A 48 4.73 -4.55 -3.01
N ASN A 49 4.64 -5.82 -2.59
CA ASN A 49 5.57 -6.85 -3.04
C ASN A 49 5.38 -7.19 -4.53
N LEU A 50 4.13 -7.27 -4.99
CA LEU A 50 3.80 -7.57 -6.39
C LEU A 50 4.17 -6.40 -7.32
N ASP A 51 3.86 -5.16 -6.94
CA ASP A 51 4.19 -3.96 -7.70
C ASP A 51 5.70 -3.67 -7.72
N SER A 52 6.42 -4.06 -6.66
CA SER A 52 7.89 -4.01 -6.68
C SER A 52 8.51 -5.00 -7.68
N LEU A 53 7.81 -6.08 -8.04
CA LEU A 53 8.23 -7.01 -9.08
C LEU A 53 7.75 -6.57 -10.48
N ILE A 54 6.48 -6.19 -10.60
CA ILE A 54 5.85 -5.72 -11.83
C ILE A 54 4.93 -4.55 -11.48
N PRO A 55 5.35 -3.29 -11.71
CA PRO A 55 4.52 -2.14 -11.40
C PRO A 55 3.24 -2.16 -12.25
N GLY A 56 2.08 -2.13 -11.59
CA GLY A 56 0.79 -2.08 -12.27
C GLY A 56 0.19 -3.44 -12.63
N LEU A 57 0.70 -4.54 -12.06
CA LEU A 57 0.17 -5.89 -12.28
C LEU A 57 -1.32 -5.99 -11.93
N MET A 58 -1.77 -5.31 -10.87
CA MET A 58 -3.17 -5.33 -10.45
C MET A 58 -4.09 -4.66 -11.48
N GLY A 59 -3.63 -3.57 -12.11
CA GLY A 59 -4.34 -2.94 -13.22
C GLY A 59 -4.41 -3.83 -14.46
N LEU A 60 -3.33 -4.56 -14.75
CA LEU A 60 -3.28 -5.50 -15.89
C LEU A 60 -4.21 -6.71 -15.68
N LEU A 61 -4.30 -7.23 -14.45
CA LEU A 61 -5.30 -8.25 -14.11
C LEU A 61 -6.74 -7.75 -14.32
N LEU A 62 -7.03 -6.51 -13.94
CA LEU A 62 -8.35 -5.93 -14.15
C LEU A 62 -8.69 -5.77 -15.63
N THR A 63 -7.74 -5.33 -16.47
CA THR A 63 -7.98 -5.20 -17.92
C THR A 63 -8.18 -6.55 -18.59
N LEU A 64 -7.39 -7.56 -18.23
CA LEU A 64 -7.59 -8.94 -18.69
C LEU A 64 -8.94 -9.49 -18.24
N PHE A 65 -9.34 -9.21 -17.00
CA PHE A 65 -10.64 -9.60 -16.46
C PHE A 65 -11.79 -8.94 -17.23
N CYS A 66 -11.70 -7.64 -17.52
CA CYS A 66 -12.68 -6.93 -18.35
C CYS A 66 -12.75 -7.50 -19.77
N MET A 67 -11.63 -7.76 -20.42
CA MET A 67 -11.61 -8.39 -21.77
C MET A 67 -12.21 -9.79 -21.76
N TRP A 68 -11.97 -10.57 -20.70
CA TRP A 68 -12.56 -11.88 -20.52
C TRP A 68 -14.08 -11.82 -20.33
N LEU A 69 -14.59 -10.87 -19.54
CA LEU A 69 -16.03 -10.64 -19.38
C LEU A 69 -16.69 -10.24 -20.71
N LEU A 70 -16.03 -9.40 -21.51
CA LEU A 70 -16.50 -9.02 -22.84
C LEU A 70 -16.55 -10.24 -23.79
N LYS A 71 -15.56 -11.16 -23.73
CA LYS A 71 -15.61 -12.44 -24.49
C LYS A 71 -16.79 -13.32 -24.10
N LYS A 72 -17.30 -13.20 -22.87
CA LYS A 72 -18.51 -13.91 -22.40
C LYS A 72 -19.82 -13.25 -22.83
N LYS A 73 -19.79 -12.25 -23.73
CA LYS A 73 -20.94 -11.41 -24.12
C LYS A 73 -21.60 -10.67 -22.95
N VAL A 74 -20.84 -10.39 -21.89
CA VAL A 74 -21.32 -9.55 -20.80
C VAL A 74 -21.37 -8.11 -21.30
N SER A 75 -22.53 -7.46 -21.16
CA SER A 75 -22.70 -6.06 -21.56
C SER A 75 -21.88 -5.13 -20.65
N PRO A 76 -21.23 -4.07 -21.19
CA PRO A 76 -20.48 -3.09 -20.40
C PRO A 76 -21.26 -2.49 -19.22
N ILE A 77 -22.58 -2.29 -19.35
CA ILE A 77 -23.43 -1.81 -18.25
C ILE A 77 -23.37 -2.75 -17.03
N VAL A 78 -23.40 -4.07 -17.27
CA VAL A 78 -23.38 -5.08 -16.21
C VAL A 78 -22.00 -5.12 -15.54
N ILE A 79 -20.93 -4.87 -16.29
CA ILE A 79 -19.56 -4.79 -15.77
C ILE A 79 -19.43 -3.60 -14.82
N ILE A 80 -19.95 -2.43 -15.20
CA ILE A 80 -19.92 -1.21 -14.37
C ILE A 80 -20.72 -1.42 -13.08
N LEU A 81 -21.94 -1.99 -13.18
CA LEU A 81 -22.75 -2.29 -11.99
C LEU A 81 -22.07 -3.33 -11.09
N GLY A 82 -21.47 -4.37 -11.66
CA GLY A 82 -20.72 -5.37 -10.91
C GLY A 82 -19.53 -4.77 -10.17
N LEU A 83 -18.74 -3.93 -10.83
CA LEU A 83 -17.61 -3.23 -10.21
C LEU A 83 -18.06 -2.30 -9.09
N PHE A 84 -19.19 -1.62 -9.25
CA PHE A 84 -19.74 -0.75 -8.20
C PHE A 84 -20.12 -1.54 -6.94
N VAL A 85 -20.83 -2.67 -7.10
CA VAL A 85 -21.18 -3.56 -5.98
C VAL A 85 -19.92 -4.12 -5.31
N VAL A 86 -18.95 -4.58 -6.10
CA VAL A 86 -17.67 -5.09 -5.59
C VAL A 86 -16.93 -4.01 -4.80
N GLY A 87 -16.92 -2.75 -5.28
CA GLY A 87 -16.30 -1.62 -4.57
C GLY A 87 -16.93 -1.36 -3.20
N VAL A 88 -18.27 -1.38 -3.12
CA VAL A 88 -18.98 -1.22 -1.84
C VAL A 88 -18.66 -2.36 -0.88
N VAL A 89 -18.63 -3.60 -1.36
CA VAL A 89 -18.28 -4.77 -0.52
C VAL A 89 -16.84 -4.69 -0.03
N PHE A 90 -15.88 -4.33 -0.90
CA PHE A 90 -14.47 -4.17 -0.53
C PHE A 90 -14.27 -3.12 0.56
N HIS A 91 -14.99 -1.99 0.47
CA HIS A 91 -14.96 -0.92 1.47
C HIS A 91 -15.56 -1.39 2.81
N VAL A 92 -16.68 -2.13 2.79
CA VAL A 92 -17.31 -2.62 4.03
C VAL A 92 -16.46 -3.70 4.73
N VAL A 93 -15.74 -4.52 3.97
CA VAL A 93 -14.83 -5.56 4.49
C VAL A 93 -13.49 -4.97 4.97
N GLY A 94 -13.21 -3.69 4.69
CA GLY A 94 -11.97 -3.01 5.09
C GLY A 94 -10.73 -3.47 4.31
N LEU A 95 -10.93 -4.00 3.10
CA LEU A 95 -9.85 -4.37 2.17
C LEU A 95 -9.41 -3.20 1.26
N MET A 96 -10.30 -2.23 1.04
CA MET A 96 -10.03 -0.89 0.52
C MET A 96 -10.42 0.13 1.57
#